data_AF-A0A842NZC6-F1
#
_entry.id   AF-A0A842NZC6-F1
#
_cell.length_a   1.000
_cell.length_b   1.000
_cell.length_c   1.000
_cell.angle_alpha   90.00
_cell.angle_beta   90.00
_cell.angle_gamma   90.00
#
_symmetry.space_group_name_H-M   'P 1'
#
loop_
_entity.id
_entity.type
_entity.pdbx_description
1 polymer ?
#
loop_
_entity_poly.entity_id
_entity_poly.type
_entity_poly.pdbx_seq_one_letter_code
_entity_poly.pdbx_strand_id
1 'polypeptide(L)'
;RHPLEPVTSGIGYSMEQNPFQSVFLFLLPTKDLFRANSIANDYFHRSEDFNLHMSILYGNIPQEQKAEIIVSPIHRDFSFTASDLFLYNTNGPIDQWELVDKFEIR
;
A
#
# COMPACT_ATOMS: atom_id res chain seq x y z
N ARG A 1 -5.88 -10.87 -23.57
CA ARG A 1 -5.09 -10.44 -22.39
C ARG A 1 -5.78 -9.20 -21.88
N HIS A 2 -6.22 -9.21 -20.63
CA HIS A 2 -6.97 -8.10 -20.05
C HIS A 2 -6.00 -7.32 -19.15
N PRO A 3 -5.78 -6.01 -19.41
CA PRO A 3 -4.99 -5.18 -18.51
C PRO A 3 -5.64 -5.15 -17.12
N LEU A 4 -4.83 -5.01 -16.08
CA LEU A 4 -5.36 -4.84 -14.73
C LEU A 4 -6.29 -3.63 -14.66
N GLU A 5 -7.35 -3.75 -13.86
CA GLU A 5 -8.23 -2.63 -13.54
C GLU A 5 -7.41 -1.48 -12.90
N PRO A 6 -7.55 -0.22 -13.38
CA PRO A 6 -6.92 0.92 -12.74
C PRO A 6 -7.34 1.05 -11.28
N VAL A 7 -6.37 1.32 -10.41
CA VAL A 7 -6.56 1.57 -8.99
C VAL A 7 -6.71 3.06 -8.79
N THR A 8 -7.77 3.50 -8.11
CA THR A 8 -8.01 4.91 -7.82
C THR A 8 -7.70 5.21 -6.36
N SER A 9 -7.03 6.33 -6.09
CA SER A 9 -6.68 6.75 -4.74
C SER A 9 -7.73 7.64 -4.09
N GLY A 10 -7.74 7.63 -2.76
CA GLY A 10 -8.15 8.73 -1.88
C GLY A 10 -7.10 8.92 -0.78
N ILE A 11 -7.08 10.06 -0.09
CA ILE A 11 -6.12 10.31 1.00
C ILE A 11 -6.76 10.00 2.35
N GLY A 12 -6.01 9.35 3.25
CA GLY A 12 -6.36 9.30 4.66
C GLY A 12 -5.16 9.09 5.57
N TYR A 13 -5.39 8.76 6.83
CA TYR A 13 -4.33 8.53 7.80
C TYR A 13 -4.84 7.59 8.90
N SER A 14 -3.94 6.86 9.55
CA SER A 14 -4.33 6.08 10.72
C SER A 14 -4.39 6.98 11.94
N MET A 15 -5.43 6.77 12.74
CA MET A 15 -5.53 7.29 14.09
C MET A 15 -4.65 6.50 15.07
N GLU A 16 -4.16 5.33 14.66
CA GLU A 16 -3.35 4.46 15.51
C GLU A 16 -1.89 4.94 15.57
N GLN A 17 -1.24 4.64 16.70
CA GLN A 17 0.19 4.89 16.92
C GLN A 17 1.06 3.73 16.40
N ASN A 18 0.76 3.26 15.18
CA ASN A 18 1.59 2.29 14.48
C ASN A 18 2.55 3.04 13.54
N PRO A 19 3.89 2.93 13.69
CA PRO A 19 4.85 3.64 12.85
C PRO A 19 4.74 3.25 11.36
N PHE A 20 4.23 2.04 11.07
CA PHE A 20 3.99 1.56 9.70
C PHE A 20 2.67 2.06 9.09
N GLN A 21 1.83 2.77 9.86
CA GLN A 21 0.55 3.29 9.39
C GLN A 21 0.40 4.77 9.76
N SER A 22 1.44 5.58 9.53
CA SER A 22 1.42 6.99 9.94
C SER A 22 0.56 7.85 9.00
N VAL A 23 0.93 7.92 7.72
CA VAL A 23 0.16 8.62 6.66
C VAL A 23 0.18 7.78 5.39
N PHE A 24 -0.98 7.56 4.78
CA PHE A 24 -1.11 6.68 3.62
C PHE A 24 -2.28 7.10 2.71
N LEU A 25 -2.25 6.65 1.46
CA LEU A 25 -3.37 6.76 0.55
C LEU A 25 -4.25 5.53 0.72
N PHE A 26 -5.54 5.73 0.95
CA PHE A 26 -6.52 4.66 0.77
C PHE A 26 -6.67 4.42 -0.73
N LEU A 27 -6.73 3.16 -1.13
CA LEU A 27 -6.94 2.81 -2.53
C LEU A 27 -8.29 2.13 -2.66
N LEU A 28 -9.05 2.49 -3.69
CA LEU A 28 -10.27 1.78 -4.02
C LEU A 28 -9.92 0.38 -4.50
N PRO A 29 -10.48 -0.67 -3.89
CA PRO A 29 -10.11 -2.02 -4.25
C PRO A 29 -10.65 -2.38 -5.62
N THR A 30 -9.82 -3.08 -6.39
CA THR A 30 -10.19 -3.68 -7.68
C THR A 30 -10.36 -5.19 -7.53
N LYS A 31 -11.08 -5.83 -8.45
CA LYS A 31 -11.26 -7.29 -8.42
C LYS A 31 -9.93 -8.01 -8.54
N ASP A 32 -9.03 -7.47 -9.35
CA ASP A 32 -7.71 -8.04 -9.59
C ASP A 32 -6.83 -8.04 -8.34
N LEU A 33 -6.84 -6.96 -7.56
CA LEU A 33 -6.07 -6.88 -6.32
C LEU A 33 -6.61 -7.80 -5.23
N PHE A 34 -7.93 -7.92 -5.08
CA PHE A 34 -8.52 -8.90 -4.18
C PHE A 34 -8.15 -10.33 -4.56
N ARG A 35 -8.18 -10.63 -5.86
CA ARG A 35 -7.75 -11.93 -6.36
C ARG A 35 -6.28 -12.19 -6.09
N ALA A 36 -5.41 -11.20 -6.33
CA ALA A 36 -3.98 -11.30 -6.05
C ALA A 36 -3.72 -11.55 -4.55
N ASN A 37 -4.42 -10.83 -3.67
CA ASN A 37 -4.33 -11.04 -2.23
C ASN A 37 -4.80 -12.44 -1.82
N SER A 38 -5.91 -12.94 -2.38
CA SER A 38 -6.39 -14.30 -2.12
C SER A 38 -5.34 -15.35 -2.49
N ILE A 39 -4.73 -15.23 -3.67
CA ILE A 39 -3.68 -16.14 -4.12
C ILE A 39 -2.47 -16.09 -3.17
N ALA A 40 -2.06 -14.89 -2.74
CA ALA A 40 -0.96 -14.73 -1.81
C ALA A 40 -1.26 -15.37 -0.44
N ASN A 41 -2.45 -15.12 0.12
CA ASN A 41 -2.89 -15.74 1.38
C ASN A 41 -2.92 -17.27 1.28
N ASP A 42 -3.42 -17.83 0.18
CA ASP A 42 -3.46 -19.27 -0.05
C ASP A 42 -2.03 -19.85 -0.14
N TYR A 43 -1.15 -19.20 -0.90
CA TYR A 43 0.23 -19.65 -1.13
C TYR A 43 1.09 -19.58 0.14
N PHE A 44 0.96 -18.51 0.92
CA PHE A 44 1.72 -18.31 2.15
C PHE A 44 1.01 -18.86 3.40
N HIS A 45 -0.14 -19.51 3.24
CA HIS A 45 -0.98 -20.04 4.32
C HIS A 45 -1.31 -19.00 5.40
N ARG A 46 -1.76 -17.82 4.96
CA ARG A 46 -2.14 -16.69 5.82
C ARG A 46 -3.64 -16.40 5.72
N SER A 47 -4.17 -15.69 6.72
CA SER A 47 -5.56 -15.25 6.78
C SER A 47 -5.65 -13.79 7.24
N GLU A 48 -4.89 -12.93 6.58
CA GLU A 48 -4.85 -11.49 6.90
C GLU A 48 -5.94 -10.73 6.14
N ASP A 49 -6.53 -9.75 6.82
CA ASP A 49 -7.47 -8.80 6.22
C ASP A 49 -6.76 -7.93 5.19
N PHE A 50 -7.37 -7.78 4.00
CA PHE A 50 -6.78 -6.98 2.94
C PHE A 50 -7.16 -5.50 3.09
N ASN A 51 -6.31 -4.75 3.78
CA ASN A 51 -6.41 -3.29 3.82
C ASN A 51 -5.56 -2.67 2.71
N LEU A 52 -6.18 -2.37 1.57
CA LEU A 52 -5.48 -1.81 0.42
C LEU A 52 -5.14 -0.33 0.65
N HIS A 53 -3.85 -0.05 0.83
CA HIS A 53 -3.32 1.29 1.01
C HIS A 53 -1.93 1.43 0.40
N MET A 54 -1.50 2.68 0.18
CA MET A 54 -0.14 3.04 -0.20
C MET A 54 0.43 3.97 0.86
N SER A 55 1.39 3.48 1.65
CA SER A 55 2.08 4.29 2.64
C SER A 55 2.86 5.43 1.99
N ILE A 56 2.69 6.63 2.52
CA ILE A 56 3.39 7.85 2.04
C ILE A 56 4.49 8.25 3.02
N LEU A 57 4.23 8.10 4.32
CA LEU A 57 5.17 8.48 5.36
C LEU A 57 5.09 7.50 6.53
N TYR A 58 6.26 7.07 7.00
CA TYR A 58 6.43 6.22 8.17
C TYR A 58 7.04 7.01 9.33
N GLY A 59 6.60 6.71 10.56
CA GLY A 59 7.18 7.29 11.77
C GLY A 59 6.16 7.60 12.86
N ASN A 60 6.68 7.91 14.05
CA ASN A 60 5.89 8.30 15.21
C ASN A 60 5.50 9.78 15.12
N ILE A 61 4.57 10.08 14.22
CA ILE A 61 4.11 11.44 13.95
C ILE A 61 2.93 11.75 14.89
N PRO A 62 2.97 12.86 15.65
CA PRO A 62 1.84 13.32 16.44
C PRO A 62 0.58 13.50 15.58
N GLN A 63 -0.59 13.19 16.14
CA GLN A 63 -1.86 13.26 15.41
C GLN A 63 -2.14 14.65 14.80
N GLU A 64 -1.79 15.71 15.51
CA GLU A 64 -1.94 17.10 15.04
C GLU A 64 -1.14 17.35 13.76
N GLN A 65 0.10 16.84 13.69
CA GLN A 65 0.94 16.96 12.50
C GLN A 65 0.44 16.09 11.35
N LYS A 66 -0.12 14.90 11.63
CA LYS A 66 -0.77 14.07 10.60
C LYS A 66 -1.90 14.82 9.91
N ALA A 67 -2.71 15.56 10.68
CA ALA A 67 -3.82 16.37 10.16
C ALA A 67 -3.33 17.51 9.25
N GLU A 68 -2.22 18.17 9.57
CA GLU A 68 -1.65 19.21 8.72
C GLU A 68 -1.14 18.66 7.38
N ILE A 69 -0.49 17.49 7.39
CA ILE A 69 0.05 16.83 6.19
C ILE A 69 -1.07 16.51 5.18
N ILE A 70 -2.22 16.02 5.63
CA ILE A 70 -3.33 15.62 4.75
C ILE A 70 -4.13 16.80 4.18
N VAL A 71 -4.07 17.98 4.80
CA VAL A 71 -4.80 19.19 4.34
C VAL A 71 -4.08 19.84 3.15
N SER A 72 -2.80 19.51 2.93
CA SER A 72 -2.03 19.94 1.76
C SER A 72 -2.72 19.53 0.43
N PRO A 73 -2.67 20.37 -0.62
CA PRO A 73 -3.30 20.12 -1.92
C PRO A 73 -2.50 19.10 -2.74
N ILE A 74 -2.24 17.93 -2.17
CA ILE A 74 -1.83 16.76 -2.95
C ILE A 74 -3.02 16.44 -3.87
N HIS A 75 -2.78 16.30 -5.18
CA HIS A 75 -3.82 15.84 -6.12
C HIS A 75 -4.41 14.54 -5.60
N ARG A 76 -5.63 14.63 -5.04
CA ARG A 76 -6.22 13.57 -4.22
C ARG A 76 -6.73 12.39 -5.04
N ASP A 77 -7.07 12.67 -6.28
CA ASP A 77 -7.66 11.73 -7.21
C ASP A 77 -6.67 11.46 -8.33
N PHE A 78 -5.93 10.36 -8.20
CA PHE A 78 -5.18 9.81 -9.31
C PHE A 78 -5.53 8.33 -9.48
N SER A 79 -5.35 7.86 -10.70
CA SER A 79 -5.49 6.44 -11.03
C SER A 79 -4.18 5.95 -11.62
N PHE A 80 -3.81 4.72 -11.26
CA PHE A 80 -2.63 4.06 -11.80
C PHE A 80 -2.93 2.60 -12.09
N THR A 81 -2.06 1.97 -12.89
CA THR A 81 -2.11 0.54 -13.16
C THR A 81 -0.85 -0.07 -12.62
N ALA A 82 -0.97 -1.13 -11.82
CA ALA A 82 0.20 -1.88 -11.35
C ALA A 82 0.84 -2.60 -12.55
N SER A 83 2.11 -2.33 -12.81
CA SER A 83 2.88 -2.96 -13.90
C SER A 83 3.82 -4.05 -13.42
N ASP A 84 4.24 -3.98 -12.17
CA ASP A 84 5.31 -4.82 -11.63
C ASP A 84 4.96 -5.28 -10.21
N LEU A 85 5.39 -6.49 -9.88
CA LEU A 85 5.40 -7.04 -8.53
C LEU A 85 6.86 -7.14 -8.06
N PHE A 86 7.12 -6.70 -6.83
CA PHE A 86 8.45 -6.75 -6.24
C PHE A 86 8.42 -7.65 -5.01
N LEU A 87 9.36 -8.59 -4.94
CA LEU A 87 9.55 -9.45 -3.78
C LEU A 87 10.65 -8.86 -2.90
N TYR A 88 10.33 -8.55 -1.65
CA TYR A 88 11.29 -8.00 -0.69
C TYR A 88 11.52 -8.96 0.47
N ASN A 89 12.75 -9.00 0.97
CA ASN A 89 13.08 -9.48 2.30
C ASN A 89 12.96 -8.29 3.26
N THR A 90 11.98 -8.35 4.16
CA THR A 90 11.66 -7.26 5.10
C THR A 90 12.08 -7.56 6.54
N ASN A 91 13.06 -8.46 6.73
CA ASN A 91 13.62 -8.76 8.04
C ASN A 91 14.47 -7.59 8.54
N GLY A 92 14.04 -6.93 9.62
CA GLY A 92 14.76 -5.83 10.25
C GLY A 92 14.17 -4.45 9.96
N PRO A 93 14.89 -3.37 10.29
CA PRO A 93 14.48 -2.00 10.01
C PRO A 93 14.39 -1.72 8.50
N ILE A 94 13.64 -0.68 8.11
CA ILE A 94 13.33 -0.36 6.69
C ILE A 94 14.61 -0.15 5.85
N ASP A 95 15.66 0.42 6.44
CA ASP A 95 16.95 0.64 5.76
C ASP A 95 17.73 -0.66 5.48
N GLN A 96 17.28 -1.80 6.01
CA GLN A 96 17.80 -3.14 5.76
C GLN A 96 16.89 -3.97 4.86
N TRP A 97 15.80 -3.39 4.34
CA TRP A 97 14.95 -4.12 3.41
C TRP A 97 15.64 -4.32 2.08
N GLU A 98 15.63 -5.55 1.59
CA GLU A 98 16.35 -5.94 0.38
C GLU A 98 15.38 -6.43 -0.69
N LEU A 99 15.53 -5.90 -1.91
CA LEU A 99 14.82 -6.42 -3.06
C LEU A 99 15.40 -7.80 -3.43
N VAL A 100 14.56 -8.82 -3.41
CA VAL A 100 14.91 -10.20 -3.79
C VAL A 100 14.71 -10.40 -5.29
N ASP A 101 13.56 -9.98 -5.82
CA ASP A 101 13.22 -10.17 -7.24
C ASP A 101 12.13 -9.20 -7.72
N LYS A 102 11.98 -9.08 -9.04
CA LYS A 102 11.00 -8.23 -9.72
C LYS A 102 10.32 -9.00 -10.86
N PHE A 103 8.99 -8.93 -10.91
CA PHE A 103 8.17 -9.58 -11.92
C PHE A 103 7.30 -8.56 -12.66
N GLU A 104 7.28 -8.61 -13.98
CA GLU A 104 6.31 -7.85 -14.77
C GLU A 104 4.93 -8.52 -14.70
N ILE A 105 3.90 -7.73 -14.42
CA ILE A 105 2.51 -8.16 -14.45
C ILE A 105 2.00 -8.00 -15.89
N ARG A 106 1.58 -9.10 -16.51
CA ARG A 106 1.25 -9.20 -17.95
C ARG A 106 -0.21 -9.50 -18.23
#